data_AF-A0A948ZLX3-F1
#
_entry.id   AF-A0A948ZLX3-F1
#
_cell.length_a   1.000
_cell.length_b   1.000
_cell.length_c   1.000
_cell.angle_alpha   90.00
_cell.angle_beta   90.00
_cell.angle_gamma   90.00
#
_symmetry.space_group_name_H-M   'P 1'
#
loop_
_entity.id
_entity.type
_entity.pdbx_description
1 polymer ?
#
loop_
_entity_poly.entity_id
_entity_poly.type
_entity_poly.pdbx_seq_one_letter_code
_entity_poly.pdbx_strand_id
1 'polypeptide(L)'
;MAKQKRLTHYERAAKNLEKFYPRDQPANLFAVCLKDIFKRARQAKRDWLAGIIGAEKANQMGKDFEEELDQMVELPIENHDAENLRKRLVTHRDENFTFLRFKEIDPDNNRAERALRPSVVMRKITYGNNSESGARNHETLMTLVETSKLHNANHLDLMLELASGRNPDQIKHILFGAISPGTGPPPILLKDIHLGGLCAFARE
;
A
#
# COMPACT_ATOMS: atom_id res chain seq x y z
N MET A 1 5.11 -4.57 -11.05
CA MET A 1 4.93 -3.59 -9.95
C MET A 1 4.28 -4.35 -8.81
N ALA A 2 4.98 -4.43 -7.67
CA ALA A 2 4.50 -5.23 -6.55
C ALA A 2 3.37 -4.47 -5.84
N LYS A 3 2.15 -5.01 -5.96
CA LYS A 3 0.95 -4.48 -5.29
C LYS A 3 0.94 -5.05 -3.87
N GLN A 4 0.54 -4.24 -2.88
CA GLN A 4 0.35 -4.71 -1.51
C GLN A 4 -1.00 -4.19 -0.99
N LYS A 5 -1.96 -5.09 -0.81
CA LYS A 5 -3.18 -4.80 -0.05
C LYS A 5 -2.87 -4.77 1.45
N ARG A 6 -3.58 -3.89 2.16
CA ARG A 6 -3.20 -3.39 3.50
C ARG A 6 -3.33 -4.51 4.56
N LEU A 7 -2.22 -4.88 5.22
CA LEU A 7 -2.22 -5.82 6.35
C LEU A 7 -3.23 -5.40 7.44
N THR A 8 -3.42 -4.10 7.61
CA THR A 8 -4.39 -3.50 8.54
C THR A 8 -5.84 -3.93 8.29
N HIS A 9 -6.25 -4.20 7.05
CA HIS A 9 -7.59 -4.72 6.76
C HIS A 9 -7.75 -6.17 7.20
N TYR A 10 -6.71 -7.00 7.03
CA TYR A 10 -6.72 -8.37 7.49
C TYR A 10 -6.76 -8.46 9.02
N GLU A 11 -5.97 -7.63 9.71
CA GLU A 11 -5.99 -7.57 11.17
C GLU A 11 -7.33 -7.08 11.72
N ARG A 12 -7.96 -6.11 11.05
CA ARG A 12 -9.30 -5.64 11.43
C ARG A 12 -10.35 -6.72 11.22
N ALA A 13 -10.28 -7.45 10.10
CA ALA A 13 -11.17 -8.57 9.84
C ALA A 13 -10.98 -9.68 10.88
N ALA A 14 -9.74 -10.03 11.23
CA ALA A 14 -9.43 -10.99 12.29
C ALA A 14 -9.98 -10.57 13.65
N LYS A 15 -9.83 -9.29 14.04
CA LYS A 15 -10.45 -8.75 15.27
C LYS A 15 -11.97 -8.80 15.25
N ASN A 16 -12.58 -8.60 14.08
CA ASN A 16 -14.02 -8.71 13.92
C ASN A 16 -14.48 -10.17 14.11
N LEU A 17 -13.70 -11.17 13.67
CA LEU A 17 -14.01 -12.57 13.94
C LEU A 17 -14.04 -12.87 15.44
N GLU A 18 -13.01 -12.43 16.17
CA GLU A 18 -12.93 -12.55 17.64
C GLU A 18 -14.11 -11.89 18.35
N LYS A 19 -14.57 -10.74 17.83
CA LYS A 19 -15.65 -9.96 18.42
C LYS A 19 -17.04 -10.52 18.13
N PHE A 20 -17.30 -10.90 16.87
CA PHE A 20 -18.64 -11.29 16.43
C PHE A 20 -18.92 -12.79 16.60
N TYR A 21 -17.87 -13.62 16.64
CA TYR A 21 -17.98 -15.07 16.76
C TYR A 21 -17.17 -15.65 17.93
N PRO A 22 -17.35 -15.18 19.18
CA PRO A 22 -16.52 -15.58 20.32
C PRO A 22 -16.63 -17.07 20.70
N ARG A 23 -17.67 -17.78 20.25
CA ARG A 23 -17.86 -19.22 20.49
C ARG A 23 -17.38 -20.12 19.35
N ASP A 24 -16.98 -19.53 18.23
CA ASP A 24 -16.51 -20.24 17.05
C ASP A 24 -15.00 -20.49 17.18
N GLN A 25 -14.63 -21.64 17.75
CA GLN A 25 -13.23 -21.98 17.99
C GLN A 25 -12.39 -22.00 16.70
N PRO A 26 -12.83 -22.62 15.59
CA PRO A 26 -12.11 -22.58 14.33
C PRO A 26 -11.84 -21.16 13.81
N ALA A 27 -12.85 -20.28 13.80
CA ALA A 27 -12.69 -18.90 13.33
C ALA A 27 -11.77 -18.08 14.24
N ASN A 28 -11.81 -18.31 15.56
CA ASN A 28 -10.95 -17.63 16.52
C ASN A 28 -9.50 -18.09 16.44
N LEU A 29 -9.26 -19.42 16.32
CA LEU A 29 -7.91 -19.97 16.12
C LEU A 29 -7.30 -19.40 14.83
N PHE A 30 -8.08 -19.39 13.75
CA PHE A 30 -7.68 -18.75 12.50
C PHE A 30 -7.33 -17.26 12.70
N ALA A 31 -8.17 -16.48 13.38
CA ALA A 31 -7.89 -15.07 13.64
C ALA A 31 -6.60 -14.84 14.45
N VAL A 32 -6.36 -15.66 15.48
CA VAL A 32 -5.18 -15.58 16.34
C VAL A 32 -3.91 -15.93 15.58
N CYS A 33 -3.90 -17.06 14.85
CA CYS A 33 -2.76 -17.48 14.03
C CYS A 33 -2.42 -16.42 12.97
N LEU A 34 -3.43 -15.86 12.30
CA LEU A 34 -3.22 -14.84 11.26
C LEU A 34 -2.56 -13.58 11.83
N LYS A 35 -3.05 -13.13 12.99
CA LYS A 35 -2.49 -11.97 13.69
C LYS A 35 -1.06 -12.23 14.14
N ASP A 36 -0.72 -13.44 14.57
CA ASP A 36 0.63 -13.80 14.96
C ASP A 36 1.62 -13.77 13.78
N ILE A 37 1.27 -14.39 12.65
CA ILE A 37 2.08 -14.36 11.42
C ILE A 37 2.38 -12.91 11.02
N PHE A 38 1.35 -12.05 10.95
CA PHE A 38 1.54 -10.65 10.59
C PHE A 38 2.35 -9.85 11.62
N LYS A 39 2.21 -10.15 12.91
CA LYS A 39 3.04 -9.55 13.96
C LYS A 39 4.51 -9.92 13.78
N ARG A 40 4.82 -11.20 13.53
CA ARG A 40 6.18 -11.67 13.27
C ARG A 40 6.76 -11.09 11.99
N ALA A 41 5.98 -10.99 10.91
CA ALA A 41 6.41 -10.37 9.67
C ALA A 41 6.74 -8.88 9.86
N ARG A 42 5.91 -8.13 10.61
CA ARG A 42 6.22 -6.73 10.97
C ARG A 42 7.47 -6.60 11.84
N GLN A 43 7.71 -7.54 12.75
CA GLN A 43 8.95 -7.58 13.53
C GLN A 43 10.17 -7.80 12.62
N ALA A 44 10.12 -8.78 11.71
CA ALA A 44 11.19 -9.05 10.76
C ALA A 44 11.53 -7.82 9.91
N LYS A 45 10.52 -7.07 9.47
CA LYS A 45 10.74 -5.79 8.77
C LYS A 45 11.47 -4.77 9.63
N ARG A 46 11.08 -4.62 10.90
CA ARG A 46 11.77 -3.72 11.84
C ARG A 46 13.22 -4.14 12.07
N ASP A 47 13.46 -5.43 12.24
CA ASP A 47 14.81 -5.98 12.43
C ASP A 47 15.68 -5.76 11.19
N TRP A 48 15.10 -5.87 9.99
CA TRP A 48 15.80 -5.58 8.74
C TRP A 48 16.13 -4.09 8.61
N LEU A 49 15.20 -3.20 8.94
CA LEU A 49 15.43 -1.76 8.92
C LEU A 49 16.44 -1.31 9.98
N ALA A 50 16.50 -1.99 11.12
CA ALA A 50 17.47 -1.76 12.19
C ALA A 50 18.86 -2.38 11.90
N GLY A 51 19.01 -3.13 10.80
CA GLY A 51 20.27 -3.81 10.44
C GLY A 51 20.58 -5.06 11.27
N ILE A 52 19.63 -5.55 12.07
CA ILE A 52 19.76 -6.79 12.87
C ILE A 52 19.79 -8.02 11.95
N ILE A 53 19.01 -7.99 10.87
CA ILE A 53 19.00 -9.03 9.83
C ILE A 53 19.35 -8.45 8.46
N GLY A 54 20.03 -9.24 7.63
CA GLY A 54 20.34 -8.88 6.24
C GLY A 54 19.15 -9.06 5.29
N ALA A 55 19.27 -8.49 4.09
CA ALA A 55 18.22 -8.56 3.06
C ALA A 55 17.87 -10.00 2.64
N GLU A 56 18.88 -10.87 2.54
CA GLU A 56 18.67 -12.29 2.19
C GLU A 56 17.81 -13.01 3.24
N LYS A 57 18.09 -12.76 4.52
CA LYS A 57 17.34 -13.33 5.64
C LYS A 57 15.91 -12.78 5.68
N ALA A 58 15.72 -11.49 5.43
CA ALA A 58 14.39 -10.89 5.35
C ALA A 58 13.56 -11.51 4.21
N ASN A 59 14.17 -11.70 3.03
CA ASN A 59 13.52 -12.35 1.90
C ASN A 59 13.15 -13.80 2.21
N GLN A 60 14.07 -14.57 2.81
CA GLN A 60 13.79 -15.94 3.22
C GLN A 60 12.65 -16.02 4.23
N MET A 61 12.67 -15.19 5.28
CA MET A 61 11.55 -15.11 6.23
C MET A 61 10.22 -14.76 5.54
N GLY A 62 10.24 -13.91 4.52
CA GLY A 62 9.07 -13.62 3.69
C GLY A 62 8.49 -14.86 3.02
N LYS A 63 9.34 -15.74 2.46
CA LYS A 63 8.91 -17.02 1.88
C LYS A 63 8.40 -17.97 2.95
N ASP A 64 9.07 -18.06 4.09
CA ASP A 64 8.67 -18.91 5.21
C ASP A 64 7.27 -18.53 5.71
N PHE A 65 6.97 -17.22 5.82
CA PHE A 65 5.64 -16.74 6.18
C PHE A 65 4.58 -17.01 5.11
N GLU A 66 4.94 -17.02 3.82
CA GLU A 66 4.03 -17.42 2.75
C GLU A 66 3.65 -18.89 2.85
N GLU A 67 4.63 -19.77 3.08
CA GLU A 67 4.41 -21.20 3.25
C GLU A 67 3.58 -21.49 4.51
N GLU A 68 3.87 -20.80 5.62
CA GLU A 68 3.08 -20.90 6.85
C GLU A 68 1.64 -20.42 6.63
N LEU A 69 1.45 -19.33 5.89
CA LEU A 69 0.12 -18.84 5.56
C LEU A 69 -0.64 -19.83 4.66
N ASP A 70 0.04 -20.44 3.69
CA ASP A 70 -0.55 -21.44 2.78
C ASP A 70 -1.08 -22.66 3.54
N GLN A 71 -0.30 -23.19 4.48
CA GLN A 71 -0.73 -24.30 5.35
C GLN A 71 -1.96 -23.92 6.17
N MET A 72 -2.00 -22.69 6.67
CA MET A 72 -3.12 -22.19 7.46
C MET A 72 -4.40 -21.98 6.63
N VAL A 73 -4.29 -21.66 5.35
CA VAL A 73 -5.46 -21.43 4.46
C VAL A 73 -5.86 -22.66 3.65
N GLU A 74 -5.23 -23.82 3.86
CA GLU A 74 -5.47 -25.04 3.10
C GLU A 74 -6.91 -25.53 3.21
N LEU A 75 -7.46 -25.52 4.43
CA LEU A 75 -8.81 -26.00 4.71
C LEU A 75 -9.84 -24.85 4.73
N PRO A 76 -11.02 -25.04 4.11
CA PRO A 76 -12.14 -24.12 4.24
C PRO A 76 -12.58 -23.98 5.69
N ILE A 77 -13.06 -22.79 6.05
CA ILE A 77 -13.61 -22.52 7.38
C ILE A 77 -15.13 -22.41 7.25
N GLU A 78 -15.89 -23.07 8.13
CA GLU A 78 -17.35 -23.06 8.06
C GLU A 78 -17.95 -21.66 8.21
N ASN A 79 -17.30 -20.81 9.01
CA ASN A 79 -17.70 -19.44 9.22
C ASN A 79 -17.57 -18.61 7.94
N HIS A 80 -18.68 -18.05 7.46
CA HIS A 80 -18.73 -17.25 6.24
C HIS A 80 -17.74 -16.08 6.22
N ASP A 81 -17.59 -15.35 7.33
CA ASP A 81 -16.69 -14.20 7.39
C ASP A 81 -15.22 -14.63 7.45
N ALA A 82 -14.92 -15.73 8.14
CA ALA A 82 -13.59 -16.32 8.17
C ALA A 82 -13.21 -16.89 6.80
N GLU A 83 -14.13 -17.54 6.10
CA GLU A 83 -13.90 -18.07 4.75
C GLU A 83 -13.69 -16.95 3.73
N ASN A 84 -14.44 -15.85 3.84
CA ASN A 84 -14.20 -14.67 3.02
C ASN A 84 -12.82 -14.05 3.28
N LEU A 85 -12.36 -14.04 4.52
CA LEU A 85 -11.01 -13.60 4.86
C LEU A 85 -9.96 -14.56 4.28
N ARG A 86 -10.14 -15.88 4.43
CA ARG A 86 -9.27 -16.93 3.86
C ARG A 86 -9.15 -16.79 2.34
N LYS A 87 -10.28 -16.70 1.62
CA LYS A 87 -10.30 -16.49 0.16
C LYS A 87 -9.52 -15.25 -0.27
N ARG A 88 -9.63 -14.15 0.48
CA ARG A 88 -8.87 -12.93 0.20
C ARG A 88 -7.37 -13.09 0.42
N LEU A 89 -6.95 -13.87 1.42
CA LEU A 89 -5.54 -14.16 1.67
C LEU A 89 -4.95 -14.99 0.52
N VAL A 90 -5.68 -16.03 0.07
CA VAL A 90 -5.30 -16.87 -1.09
C VAL A 90 -5.22 -16.03 -2.37
N THR A 91 -6.23 -15.18 -2.63
CA THR A 91 -6.27 -14.35 -3.85
C THR A 91 -5.08 -13.39 -3.94
N HIS A 92 -4.53 -12.96 -2.81
CA HIS A 92 -3.45 -11.98 -2.73
C HIS A 92 -2.16 -12.57 -2.14
N ARG A 93 -1.96 -13.89 -2.29
CA ARG A 93 -0.83 -14.63 -1.71
C ARG A 93 0.51 -13.92 -1.88
N ASP A 94 0.86 -13.58 -3.13
CA ASP A 94 2.16 -13.00 -3.48
C ASP A 94 2.35 -11.55 -2.99
N GLU A 95 1.26 -10.89 -2.58
CA GLU A 95 1.24 -9.51 -2.13
C GLU A 95 1.36 -9.37 -0.60
N ASN A 96 1.10 -10.45 0.15
CA ASN A 96 0.96 -10.40 1.62
C ASN A 96 2.27 -10.05 2.34
N PHE A 97 3.42 -10.47 1.80
CA PHE A 97 4.74 -10.28 2.43
C PHE A 97 5.76 -9.56 1.53
N THR A 98 5.27 -8.88 0.49
CA THR A 98 6.11 -8.13 -0.46
C THR A 98 7.06 -7.12 0.23
N PHE A 99 6.65 -6.54 1.36
CA PHE A 99 7.47 -5.62 2.16
C PHE A 99 8.74 -6.24 2.76
N LEU A 100 8.84 -7.57 2.85
CA LEU A 100 10.05 -8.28 3.26
C LEU A 100 10.99 -8.58 2.07
N ARG A 101 10.47 -8.51 0.84
CA ARG A 101 11.26 -8.64 -0.39
C ARG A 101 11.86 -7.30 -0.83
N PHE A 102 11.14 -6.19 -0.60
CA PHE A 102 11.58 -4.85 -0.98
C PHE A 102 11.68 -3.91 0.22
N LYS A 103 12.85 -3.34 0.44
CA LYS A 103 13.14 -2.48 1.61
C LYS A 103 12.24 -1.24 1.66
N GLU A 104 11.94 -0.72 0.47
CA GLU A 104 11.16 0.49 0.20
C GLU A 104 9.68 0.42 0.58
N ILE A 105 9.15 -0.80 0.74
CA ILE A 105 7.71 -1.01 0.92
C ILE A 105 7.42 -1.12 2.42
N ASP A 106 6.48 -0.29 2.88
CA ASP A 106 5.97 -0.32 4.24
C ASP A 106 4.96 -1.47 4.43
N PRO A 107 4.97 -2.17 5.57
CA PRO A 107 4.02 -3.25 5.85
C PRO A 107 2.56 -2.78 5.88
N ASP A 108 2.29 -1.56 6.38
CA ASP A 108 0.92 -1.10 6.60
C ASP A 108 0.36 -0.22 5.47
N ASN A 109 1.12 -0.02 4.38
CA ASN A 109 0.78 0.90 3.29
C ASN A 109 0.39 2.34 3.75
N ASN A 110 0.76 2.72 4.97
CA ASN A 110 0.43 4.01 5.59
C ASN A 110 0.94 5.20 4.76
N ARG A 111 2.07 5.03 4.06
CA ARG A 111 2.65 6.05 3.20
C ARG A 111 1.75 6.38 2.00
N ALA A 112 1.25 5.38 1.28
CA ALA A 112 0.36 5.61 0.14
C ALA A 112 -1.02 6.13 0.59
N GLU A 113 -1.55 5.63 1.71
CA GLU A 113 -2.77 6.19 2.29
C GLU A 113 -2.61 7.66 2.67
N ARG A 114 -1.49 8.04 3.31
CA ARG A 114 -1.21 9.43 3.66
C ARG A 114 -1.10 10.32 2.42
N ALA A 115 -0.41 9.85 1.38
CA ALA A 115 -0.28 10.57 0.10
C ALA A 115 -1.63 10.78 -0.60
N LEU A 116 -2.58 9.87 -0.40
CA LEU A 116 -3.94 9.98 -0.97
C LEU A 116 -4.87 10.93 -0.21
N ARG A 117 -4.67 11.10 1.10
CA ARG A 117 -5.60 11.88 1.95
C ARG A 117 -5.88 13.29 1.42
N PRO A 118 -4.88 14.10 1.01
CA PRO A 118 -5.14 15.44 0.46
C PRO A 118 -6.05 15.40 -0.77
N SER A 119 -5.80 14.45 -1.68
CA SER A 119 -6.58 14.27 -2.90
C SER A 119 -8.03 13.83 -2.61
N VAL A 120 -8.22 12.91 -1.66
CA VAL A 120 -9.56 12.45 -1.24
C VAL A 120 -10.35 13.55 -0.55
N VAL A 121 -9.71 14.32 0.35
CA VAL A 121 -10.34 15.47 1.01
C VAL A 121 -10.73 16.54 -0.01
N MET A 122 -9.84 16.87 -0.93
CA MET A 122 -10.11 17.84 -1.99
C MET A 122 -11.31 17.43 -2.84
N ARG A 123 -11.37 16.17 -3.29
CA ARG A 123 -12.52 15.65 -4.04
C ARG A 123 -13.82 15.71 -3.24
N LYS A 124 -13.77 15.49 -1.93
CA LYS A 124 -14.96 15.58 -1.07
C LYS A 124 -15.48 17.02 -0.98
N ILE A 125 -14.60 18.01 -0.96
CA ILE A 125 -14.96 19.44 -0.90
C ILE A 125 -15.44 19.95 -2.27
N THR A 126 -14.79 19.50 -3.34
CA THR A 126 -15.03 19.98 -4.72
C THR A 126 -16.05 19.16 -5.51
N TYR A 127 -16.60 18.11 -4.89
CA TYR A 127 -17.45 17.10 -5.55
C TYR A 127 -16.75 16.34 -6.71
N GLY A 128 -15.42 16.36 -6.73
CA GLY A 128 -14.62 15.62 -7.70
C GLY A 128 -14.28 16.42 -8.96
N ASN A 129 -13.99 15.71 -10.04
CA ASN A 129 -13.68 16.30 -11.34
C ASN A 129 -14.83 16.00 -12.31
N ASN A 130 -15.32 17.03 -12.99
CA ASN A 130 -16.43 16.91 -13.95
C ASN A 130 -15.98 16.50 -15.36
N SER A 131 -14.68 16.24 -15.57
CA SER A 131 -14.14 15.77 -16.84
C SER A 131 -13.01 14.75 -16.62
N GLU A 132 -12.86 13.83 -17.57
CA GLU A 132 -11.76 12.86 -17.58
C GLU A 132 -10.38 13.55 -17.66
N SER A 133 -10.29 14.63 -18.44
CA SER A 133 -9.09 15.45 -18.52
C SER A 133 -8.74 16.11 -17.19
N GLY A 134 -9.73 16.61 -16.45
CA GLY A 134 -9.55 17.16 -15.10
C GLY A 134 -9.10 16.09 -14.11
N ALA A 135 -9.69 14.89 -14.17
CA ALA A 135 -9.30 13.76 -13.33
C ALA A 135 -7.84 13.34 -13.57
N ARG A 136 -7.42 13.25 -14.83
CA ARG A 136 -6.05 12.87 -15.21
C ARG A 136 -5.02 13.96 -14.87
N ASN A 137 -5.38 15.23 -15.02
CA ASN A 137 -4.53 16.35 -14.62
C ASN A 137 -4.32 16.36 -13.09
N HIS A 138 -5.41 16.20 -12.32
CA HIS A 138 -5.36 16.13 -10.87
C HIS A 138 -4.52 14.95 -10.37
N GLU A 139 -4.69 13.77 -10.97
CA GLU A 139 -3.88 12.58 -10.67
C GLU A 139 -2.39 12.80 -10.95
N THR A 140 -2.06 13.39 -12.10
CA THR A 140 -0.67 13.68 -12.49
C THR A 140 -0.05 14.70 -11.53
N LEU A 141 -0.77 15.79 -11.23
CA LEU A 141 -0.31 16.83 -10.33
C LEU A 141 -0.06 16.30 -8.92
N MET A 142 -1.01 15.54 -8.36
CA MET A 142 -0.87 14.97 -7.03
C MET A 142 0.27 13.93 -6.97
N THR A 143 0.50 13.17 -8.05
CA THR A 143 1.65 12.26 -8.17
C THR A 143 2.97 13.01 -8.11
N LEU A 144 3.09 14.12 -8.85
CA LEU A 144 4.28 14.96 -8.86
C LEU A 144 4.53 15.62 -7.50
N VAL A 145 3.47 16.14 -6.87
CA VAL A 145 3.50 16.76 -5.54
C VAL A 145 3.99 15.79 -4.47
N GLU A 146 3.40 14.59 -4.42
CA GLU A 146 3.77 13.58 -3.43
C GLU A 146 5.18 13.06 -3.69
N THR A 147 5.58 12.88 -4.95
CA THR A 147 6.96 12.53 -5.32
C THR A 147 7.96 13.61 -4.91
N SER A 148 7.62 14.90 -5.07
CA SER A 148 8.50 16.01 -4.67
C SER A 148 8.72 16.02 -3.15
N LYS A 149 7.66 15.80 -2.35
CA LYS A 149 7.76 15.74 -0.89
C LYS A 149 8.68 14.61 -0.43
N LEU A 150 8.66 13.47 -1.11
CA LEU A 150 9.48 12.32 -0.76
C LEU A 150 10.95 12.54 -1.00
N HIS A 151 11.28 13.26 -2.06
CA HIS A 151 12.65 13.58 -2.42
C HIS A 151 13.13 14.91 -1.83
N ASN A 152 12.33 15.52 -0.92
CA ASN A 152 12.60 16.81 -0.31
C ASN A 152 12.90 17.92 -1.35
N ALA A 153 12.27 17.82 -2.52
CA ALA A 153 12.44 18.74 -3.62
C ALA A 153 11.66 20.04 -3.37
N ASN A 154 12.19 21.16 -3.84
CA ASN A 154 11.52 22.45 -3.72
C ASN A 154 10.21 22.47 -4.51
N HIS A 155 9.10 22.61 -3.78
CA HIS A 155 7.77 22.56 -4.35
C HIS A 155 7.45 23.75 -5.25
N LEU A 156 8.01 24.92 -4.94
CA LEU A 156 7.81 26.13 -5.73
C LEU A 156 8.50 26.01 -7.09
N ASP A 157 9.71 25.47 -7.13
CA ASP A 157 10.46 25.27 -8.37
C ASP A 157 9.74 24.28 -9.30
N LEU A 158 9.19 23.20 -8.74
CA LEU A 158 8.37 22.25 -9.49
C LEU A 158 7.12 22.91 -10.08
N MET A 159 6.40 23.72 -9.29
CA MET A 159 5.18 24.40 -9.75
C MET A 159 5.48 25.46 -10.80
N LEU A 160 6.57 26.21 -10.62
CA LEU A 160 7.05 27.19 -11.59
C LEU A 160 7.37 26.49 -12.91
N GLU A 161 8.16 25.42 -12.89
CA GLU A 161 8.52 24.66 -14.10
C GLU A 161 7.29 24.06 -14.81
N LEU A 162 6.30 23.57 -14.05
CA LEU A 162 5.05 23.09 -14.62
C LEU A 162 4.24 24.20 -15.30
N ALA A 163 4.34 25.44 -14.82
CA ALA A 163 3.61 26.61 -15.32
C ALA A 163 4.34 27.34 -16.47
N SER A 164 5.68 27.41 -16.43
CA SER A 164 6.52 28.12 -17.42
C SER A 164 6.75 27.34 -18.71
N GLY A 165 6.43 26.05 -18.72
CA GLY A 165 6.54 25.17 -19.89
C GLY A 165 7.24 23.88 -19.51
N ARG A 166 6.62 22.74 -19.85
CA ARG A 166 7.09 21.43 -19.40
C ARG A 166 8.43 21.10 -20.05
N ASN A 167 9.55 21.32 -19.36
CA ASN A 167 10.80 20.63 -19.65
C ASN A 167 10.86 19.35 -18.80
N PRO A 168 10.60 18.15 -19.38
CA PRO A 168 10.55 16.92 -18.61
C PRO A 168 11.87 16.57 -17.92
N ASP A 169 13.00 17.00 -18.49
CA ASP A 169 14.32 16.72 -17.92
C ASP A 169 14.64 17.63 -16.74
N GLN A 170 14.17 18.88 -16.79
CA GLN A 170 14.26 19.80 -15.66
C GLN A 170 13.37 19.35 -14.50
N ILE A 171 12.16 18.87 -14.78
CA ILE A 171 11.26 18.27 -13.77
C ILE A 171 11.91 17.03 -13.14
N LYS A 172 12.52 16.14 -13.94
CA LYS A 172 13.26 14.99 -13.40
C LYS A 172 14.43 15.44 -12.52
N HIS A 173 15.17 16.46 -12.93
CA HIS A 173 16.29 16.99 -12.14
C HIS A 173 15.80 17.60 -10.82
N ILE A 174 14.70 18.34 -10.81
CA ILE A 174 14.09 18.88 -9.59
C ILE A 174 13.64 17.75 -8.66
N LEU A 175 13.00 16.71 -9.21
CA LEU A 175 12.45 15.61 -8.43
C LEU A 175 13.50 14.60 -7.93
N PHE A 176 14.56 14.36 -8.70
CA PHE A 176 15.50 13.26 -8.47
C PHE A 176 16.98 13.66 -8.46
N GLY A 177 17.32 14.90 -8.83
CA GLY A 177 18.70 15.36 -9.03
C GLY A 177 19.56 15.42 -7.76
N ALA A 178 18.94 15.40 -6.57
CA ALA A 178 19.65 15.40 -5.29
C ALA A 178 20.02 13.98 -4.78
N ILE A 179 19.73 12.92 -5.53
CA ILE A 179 19.80 11.53 -5.04
C ILE A 179 20.73 10.69 -5.92
N SER A 180 21.63 9.92 -5.28
CA SER A 180 22.40 8.89 -5.99
C SER A 180 21.46 7.83 -6.59
N PRO A 181 21.71 7.34 -7.82
CA PRO A 181 20.85 6.35 -8.45
C PRO A 181 20.75 5.10 -7.56
N GLY A 182 19.54 4.79 -7.07
CA GLY A 182 19.23 3.57 -6.32
C GLY A 182 19.02 3.70 -4.80
N THR A 183 19.08 4.89 -4.21
CA THR A 183 18.90 5.07 -2.74
C THR A 183 17.68 5.89 -2.32
N GLY A 184 16.89 6.39 -3.28
CA GLY A 184 15.68 7.16 -3.02
C GLY A 184 14.42 6.29 -3.06
N PRO A 185 13.42 6.59 -2.23
CA PRO A 185 12.20 5.80 -2.21
C PRO A 185 11.46 5.88 -3.55
N PRO A 186 10.81 4.80 -4.01
CA PRO A 186 10.16 4.77 -5.30
C PRO A 186 9.07 5.85 -5.38
N PRO A 187 8.83 6.39 -6.59
CA PRO A 187 7.81 7.42 -6.80
C PRO A 187 6.42 6.89 -6.43
N ILE A 188 5.60 7.73 -5.80
CA ILE A 188 4.20 7.39 -5.50
C ILE A 188 3.37 7.67 -6.73
N LEU A 189 3.03 6.63 -7.47
CA LEU A 189 2.15 6.71 -8.63
C LEU A 189 0.70 6.54 -8.16
N LEU A 190 -0.08 7.62 -8.16
CA LEU A 190 -1.48 7.57 -7.70
C LEU A 190 -2.36 6.68 -8.60
N LYS A 191 -1.98 6.50 -9.87
CA LYS A 191 -2.61 5.55 -10.82
C LYS A 191 -2.57 4.10 -10.39
N ASP A 192 -1.57 3.73 -9.59
CA ASP A 192 -1.36 2.33 -9.17
C ASP A 192 -2.16 2.00 -7.90
N ILE A 193 -2.78 3.00 -7.28
CA ILE A 193 -3.69 2.82 -6.16
C ILE A 193 -5.12 2.94 -6.70
N HIS A 194 -5.80 1.80 -6.82
CA HIS A 194 -7.18 1.77 -7.28
C HIS A 194 -8.04 2.64 -6.36
N LEU A 195 -8.34 3.86 -6.82
CA LEU A 195 -9.36 4.75 -6.27
C LEU A 195 -10.70 4.08 -6.62
N GLY A 196 -11.07 3.07 -5.84
CA GLY A 196 -12.32 2.36 -6.01
C GLY A 196 -13.48 3.35 -6.04
N GLY A 197 -14.21 3.34 -7.16
CA GLY A 197 -15.56 3.86 -7.25
C GLY A 197 -15.68 5.31 -7.74
N LEU A 198 -16.41 5.43 -8.85
CA LEU A 198 -17.19 6.57 -9.31
C LEU A 198 -16.47 7.63 -10.16
N CYS A 199 -16.12 7.21 -11.39
CA CYS A 199 -16.28 8.06 -12.59
C CYS A 199 -17.76 8.23 -13.01
N ALA A 200 -18.74 8.02 -12.11
CA ALA A 200 -20.15 8.07 -12.46
C ALA A 200 -20.77 9.40 -11.99
N PHE A 201 -20.51 10.48 -12.71
CA PHE A 201 -21.46 11.60 -12.85
C PHE A 201 -21.11 12.39 -14.11
N ALA A 202 -21.33 11.76 -15.25
CA ALA A 202 -21.42 12.43 -16.55
C ALA A 202 -22.44 11.66 -17.39
N ARG A 203 -23.72 11.87 -17.08
CA ARG A 203 -24.88 11.63 -17.95
C ARG A 203 -26.11 12.21 -17.24
N GLU A 204 -26.42 13.46 -17.59
CA GLU A 204 -27.69 13.89 -18.18
C GLU A 204 -27.47 15.26 -18.85
#